data_AF-A0A0C9XRK4-F1
#
_entry.id   AF-A0A0C9XRK4-F1
#
_cell.length_a   1.000
_cell.length_b   1.000
_cell.length_c   1.000
_cell.angle_alpha   90.00
_cell.angle_beta   90.00
_cell.angle_gamma   90.00
#
_symmetry.space_group_name_H-M   'P 1'
#
loop_
_entity.id
_entity.type
_entity.pdbx_description
1 polymer ?
#
loop_
_entity_poly.entity_id
_entity_poly.type
_entity_poly.pdbx_seq_one_letter_code
_entity_poly.pdbx_strand_id
1 'polypeptide(L)' 'IPKPHTTAYVRLRTGHLGLNKHLYCIKKVTSPSCKCGAPQESVIHFLTVCPCYNKACHVL' A
#
# COMPACT_ATOMS: atom_id res chain seq x y z
N ILE A 1 -12.84 6.01 -21.19
CA ILE A 1 -11.52 6.21 -20.55
C ILE A 1 -11.71 6.02 -19.04
N PRO A 2 -11.08 5.04 -18.38
CA PRO A 2 -11.21 4.90 -16.93
C PRO A 2 -10.66 6.17 -16.29
N LYS A 3 -11.47 6.85 -15.48
CA LYS A 3 -10.99 8.03 -14.76
C LYS A 3 -9.86 7.58 -13.83
N PRO A 4 -8.70 8.24 -13.80
CA PRO A 4 -7.51 7.78 -13.06
C PRO A 4 -7.80 7.49 -11.57
N HIS A 5 -8.73 8.25 -10.98
CA HIS A 5 -9.22 8.05 -9.62
C HIS A 5 -9.92 6.69 -9.42
N THR A 6 -10.68 6.21 -10.40
CA THR A 6 -11.37 4.92 -10.36
C THR A 6 -10.38 3.77 -10.37
N THR A 7 -9.34 3.85 -11.19
CA THR A 7 -8.29 2.82 -11.25
C THR A 7 -7.51 2.75 -9.93
N ALA A 8 -7.15 3.90 -9.35
CA ALA A 8 -6.49 3.95 -8.05
C ALA A 8 -7.37 3.34 -6.94
N TYR A 9 -8.66 3.69 -6.93
CA TYR A 9 -9.63 3.15 -5.98
C TYR A 9 -9.78 1.63 -6.10
N VAL A 10 -9.92 1.09 -7.32
CA VAL A 10 -10.02 -0.35 -7.55
C VAL A 10 -8.76 -1.06 -7.05
N ARG A 11 -7.57 -0.53 -7.35
CA ARG A 11 -6.31 -1.13 -6.89
C ARG A 11 -6.15 -1.09 -5.37
N LEU A 12 -6.63 -0.03 -4.70
CA LEU A 12 -6.71 0.03 -3.24
C LEU A 12 -7.64 -1.04 -2.67
N ARG A 13 -8.82 -1.23 -3.27
CA ARG A 13 -9.80 -2.24 -2.83
C ARG A 13 -9.33 -3.67 -3.05
N THR A 14 -8.67 -3.96 -4.17
CA THR A 14 -8.17 -5.31 -4.48
C THR A 14 -6.78 -5.59 -3.91
N GLY A 15 -6.09 -4.57 -3.37
CA GLY A 15 -4.72 -4.69 -2.91
C GLY A 15 -3.69 -4.88 -4.05
N HIS A 16 -4.07 -4.63 -5.31
CA HIS A 16 -3.18 -4.73 -6.48
C HIS A 16 -2.31 -3.47 -6.62
N LEU A 17 -1.57 -3.16 -5.57
CA LEU A 17 -0.69 -2.00 -5.44
C LEU A 17 0.74 -2.47 -5.19
N GLY A 18 1.70 -1.57 -5.42
CA GLY A 18 3.12 -1.83 -5.18
C GLY A 18 3.50 -1.87 -3.70
N LEU A 19 2.65 -2.42 -2.83
CA LEU A 19 2.95 -2.64 -1.41
C LEU A 19 3.57 -4.02 -1.22
N ASN A 20 4.50 -4.16 -0.27
CA ASN A 20 5.29 -5.38 -0.11
C ASN A 20 4.45 -6.63 0.12
N LYS A 21 3.27 -6.54 0.75
CA LYS A 21 2.36 -7.70 0.86
C LYS A 21 1.99 -8.26 -0.52
N HIS A 22 1.56 -7.40 -1.45
CA HIS A 22 1.19 -7.82 -2.80
C HIS A 22 2.42 -8.25 -3.61
N LEU A 23 3.50 -7.47 -3.55
CA LEU A 23 4.75 -7.77 -4.26
C LEU A 23 5.35 -9.10 -3.81
N TYR A 24 5.23 -9.47 -2.53
CA TYR A 24 5.68 -10.75 -2.01
C TYR A 24 4.84 -11.90 -2.55
N CYS A 25 3.50 -11.75 -2.62
CA CYS A 25 2.61 -12.76 -3.21
C CYS A 25 2.99 -13.08 -4.67
N ILE A 26 3.37 -12.07 -5.45
CA ILE A 26 3.82 -12.24 -6.84
C ILE A 26 5.34 -12.47 -6.98
N LYS A 27 6.03 -12.75 -5.87
CA LYS A 27 7.47 -13.05 -5.81
C LYS A 27 8.37 -11.96 -6.40
N LYS A 28 7.94 -10.69 -6.35
CA LYS A 28 8.73 -9.53 -6.78
C LYS A 28 9.64 -8.97 -5.69
N VAL A 29 9.34 -9.26 -4.42
CA VAL A 29 10.19 -8.92 -3.27
C VAL A 29 10.37 -10.14 -2.39
N THR A 30 11.42 -10.15 -1.57
CA THR A 30 11.80 -11.28 -0.70
C THR A 30 11.08 -11.28 0.65
N SER A 31 10.46 -10.17 1.04
CA SER A 31 9.74 -10.07 2.31
C SER A 31 8.50 -9.17 2.18
N PRO A 32 7.38 -9.51 2.84
CA PRO A 32 6.19 -8.66 2.87
C PRO A 32 6.31 -7.49 3.86
N SER A 33 7.36 -7.44 4.69
CA SER A 33 7.50 -6.46 5.77
C SER A 33 7.57 -5.01 5.29
N CYS A 34 7.01 -4.09 6.07
CA CYS A 34 7.15 -2.66 5.83
C CYS A 34 8.46 -2.14 6.42
N LYS A 35 9.00 -1.07 5.82
CA LYS A 35 10.20 -0.37 6.34
C LYS A 35 10.00 0.24 7.73
N CYS A 36 8.75 0.46 8.16
CA CYS A 36 8.46 0.93 9.52
C CYS A 36 8.62 -0.15 10.60
N GLY A 37 8.91 -1.41 10.22
CA GLY A 37 9.01 -2.55 11.13
C GLY A 37 7.74 -3.40 11.22
N ALA A 38 6.63 -3.01 10.58
CA ALA A 38 5.43 -3.83 10.53
C ALA A 38 5.68 -5.14 9.75
N PRO A 39 5.11 -6.28 10.19
CA PRO A 39 5.37 -7.59 9.57
C PRO A 39 4.82 -7.69 8.14
N GLN A 40 3.83 -6.87 7.77
CA GLN A 40 3.29 -6.81 6.43
C GLN A 40 2.92 -5.38 6.04
N GLU A 41 3.40 -4.94 4.88
CA GLU A 41 2.94 -3.72 4.25
C GLU A 41 1.65 -3.97 3.46
N SER A 42 0.52 -3.88 4.15
CA SER A 42 -0.82 -4.02 3.57
C SER A 42 -1.46 -2.66 3.28
N VAL A 43 -2.56 -2.64 2.51
CA VAL A 43 -3.31 -1.39 2.23
C VAL A 43 -3.82 -0.74 3.51
N ILE A 44 -4.33 -1.53 4.47
CA ILE A 44 -4.79 -1.02 5.76
C ILE A 44 -3.61 -0.36 6.48
N HIS A 45 -2.49 -1.07 6.61
CA HIS A 45 -1.29 -0.54 7.25
C HIS A 45 -0.86 0.78 6.60
N PHE A 46 -0.76 0.80 5.28
CA PHE A 46 -0.38 1.97 4.47
C PHE A 46 -1.30 3.18 4.71
N LEU A 47 -2.63 2.97 4.76
CA LEU A 47 -3.60 4.06 4.88
C LEU A 47 -3.80 4.55 6.32
N THR A 48 -3.68 3.69 7.34
CA THR A 48 -4.16 4.03 8.69
C THR A 48 -3.08 4.17 9.74
N VAL A 49 -1.96 3.45 9.64
CA VAL A 49 -1.01 3.32 10.76
C VAL A 49 0.46 3.41 10.37
N CYS A 50 0.81 3.40 9.08
CA CYS A 50 2.19 3.38 8.66
C CYS A 50 2.87 4.75 8.90
N PRO A 51 3.83 4.88 9.83
CA PRO A 51 4.49 6.15 10.10
C PRO A 51 5.37 6.62 8.93
N CYS A 52 5.75 5.72 8.02
CA CYS A 52 6.48 6.09 6.80
C CYS A 52 5.62 6.92 5.84
N TYR A 53 4.31 6.68 5.81
CA TYR A 53 3.36 7.31 4.88
C TYR A 53 2.40 8.29 5.56
N ASN A 54 2.28 8.25 6.89
CA ASN A 54 1.46 9.16 7.69
C ASN A 54 1.95 10.63 7.70
N LYS A 55 2.98 10.97 6.91
CA LYS A 55 3.63 12.28 6.95
C LYS A 55 3.03 13.31 5.98
N ALA A 56 2.00 12.97 5.20
CA ALA A 56 1.49 13.85 4.14
C ALA A 56 -0.03 14.14 4.15
N CYS A 57 -0.83 13.53 5.03
CA CYS A 57 -2.29 13.74 5.06
C CYS A 57 -2.77 14.79 6.08
N HIS A 58 -1.90 15.72 6.51
CA HIS A 58 -2.26 16.83 7.40
C HIS A 58 -2.10 18.21 6.71
N VAL A 59 -2.26 18.25 5.39
CA VAL A 59 -2.50 19.47 4.63
C VAL A 59 -3.66 19.18 3.68
N LEU A 60 -4.87 19.23 4.23
CA LEU A 60 -6.11 19.36 3.46
C LEU A 60 -6.46 20.84 3.36
#